data_AF-A0A821N385-F1
#
_entry.id   AF-A0A821N385-F1
#
_cell.length_a   1.000
_cell.length_b   1.000
_cell.length_c   1.000
_cell.angle_alpha   90.00
_cell.angle_beta   90.00
_cell.angle_gamma   90.00
#
_symmetry.space_group_name_H-M   'P 1'
#
loop_
_entity.id
_entity.type
_entity.pdbx_description
1 polymer ?
#
loop_
_entity_poly.entity_id
_entity_poly.type
_entity_poly.pdbx_seq_one_letter_code
_entity_poly.pdbx_strand_id
1 'polypeptide(L)'
;DESIISQDEAQATYNEMRQITKKFRIQAMKLHVQSAARENEILSNEIKGIVERFPQENDDGFDAEPGYAAFKQYHELRQKRMKLEIEQSFYFLSEQRV
;
A
#
# COMPACT_ATOMS: atom_id res chain seq x y z
N ASP A 1 -22.78 -43.78 -5.63
CA ASP A 1 -21.50 -43.53 -6.29
C ASP A 1 -20.86 -42.26 -5.79
N GLU A 2 -20.20 -42.34 -4.64
CA GLU A 2 -19.16 -41.36 -4.31
C GLU A 2 -17.92 -41.79 -5.08
N SER A 3 -17.55 -40.99 -6.09
CA SER A 3 -16.30 -41.17 -6.81
C SER A 3 -15.14 -40.91 -5.84
N ILE A 4 -14.46 -41.98 -5.43
CA ILE A 4 -13.23 -41.86 -4.64
C ILE A 4 -12.14 -41.46 -5.64
N ILE A 5 -11.84 -40.16 -5.65
CA ILE A 5 -10.73 -39.59 -6.41
C ILE A 5 -9.45 -40.32 -6.02
N SER A 6 -8.66 -40.75 -6.99
CA SER A 6 -7.40 -41.42 -6.70
C SER A 6 -6.42 -40.46 -6.02
N GLN A 7 -5.48 -41.00 -5.22
CA GLN A 7 -4.50 -40.17 -4.52
C GLN A 7 -3.66 -39.31 -5.49
N ASP A 8 -3.36 -39.83 -6.69
CA ASP A 8 -2.63 -39.12 -7.73
C ASP A 8 -3.46 -37.97 -8.33
N GLU A 9 -4.76 -38.17 -8.59
CA GLU A 9 -5.67 -37.12 -9.06
C GLU A 9 -5.89 -36.03 -7.99
N ALA A 10 -5.98 -36.42 -6.72
CA ALA A 10 -6.06 -35.49 -5.60
C ALA A 10 -4.78 -34.64 -5.49
N GLN A 11 -3.60 -35.27 -5.64
CA GLN A 11 -2.33 -34.58 -5.61
C GLN A 11 -2.14 -33.65 -6.83
N ALA A 12 -2.57 -34.06 -8.01
CA ALA A 12 -2.56 -33.24 -9.22
C ALA A 12 -3.46 -32.00 -9.03
N THR A 13 -4.68 -32.21 -8.55
CA THR A 13 -5.64 -31.13 -8.26
C THR A 13 -5.09 -30.16 -7.20
N TYR A 14 -4.46 -30.68 -6.14
CA TYR A 14 -3.79 -29.86 -5.14
C TYR A 14 -2.69 -28.99 -5.76
N ASN A 15 -1.86 -29.56 -6.62
CA ASN A 15 -0.77 -28.85 -7.29
C ASN A 15 -1.31 -27.72 -8.18
N GLU A 16 -2.38 -27.98 -8.94
CA GLU A 16 -3.06 -26.96 -9.75
C GLU A 16 -3.62 -25.84 -8.89
N MET A 17 -4.37 -26.17 -7.83
CA MET A 17 -4.92 -25.20 -6.88
C MET A 17 -3.84 -24.36 -6.21
N ARG A 18 -2.71 -24.99 -5.84
CA ARG A 18 -1.55 -24.30 -5.28
C ARG A 18 -0.98 -23.28 -6.27
N GLN A 19 -0.85 -23.63 -7.55
CA GLN A 19 -0.36 -22.71 -8.58
C GLN A 19 -1.33 -21.56 -8.83
N ILE A 20 -2.64 -21.83 -8.88
CA ILE A 20 -3.68 -20.81 -9.02
C ILE A 20 -3.61 -19.83 -7.84
N THR A 21 -3.55 -20.35 -6.62
CA THR A 21 -3.47 -19.54 -5.40
C THR A 21 -2.20 -18.70 -5.37
N LYS A 22 -1.04 -19.27 -5.75
CA LYS A 22 0.24 -18.53 -5.86
C LYS A 22 0.11 -17.38 -6.86
N LYS A 23 -0.43 -17.64 -8.06
CA LYS A 23 -0.64 -16.61 -9.10
C LYS A 23 -1.58 -15.50 -8.62
N PHE A 24 -2.71 -15.86 -8.00
CA PHE A 24 -3.67 -14.89 -7.48
C PHE A 24 -3.05 -13.97 -6.43
N ARG A 25 -2.32 -14.52 -5.44
CA ARG A 25 -1.64 -13.73 -4.40
C ARG A 25 -0.65 -12.74 -5.00
N ILE A 26 0.13 -13.17 -5.99
CA ILE A 26 1.09 -12.29 -6.68
C ILE A 26 0.35 -11.16 -7.42
N GLN A 27 -0.72 -11.47 -8.15
CA GLN A 27 -1.48 -10.47 -8.89
C GLN A 27 -2.17 -9.46 -7.96
N ALA A 28 -2.82 -9.94 -6.90
CA ALA A 28 -3.46 -9.10 -5.89
C ALA A 28 -2.45 -8.16 -5.23
N MET A 29 -1.29 -8.67 -4.82
CA MET A 29 -0.26 -7.85 -4.19
C MET A 29 0.39 -6.86 -5.18
N LYS A 30 0.58 -7.25 -6.44
CA LYS A 30 1.05 -6.33 -7.49
C LYS A 30 0.07 -5.17 -7.68
N LEU A 31 -1.22 -5.46 -7.74
CA LEU A 31 -2.27 -4.44 -7.84
C LEU A 31 -2.26 -3.53 -6.60
N HIS A 32 -2.13 -4.11 -5.40
CA HIS A 32 -2.03 -3.35 -4.16
C HIS A 32 -0.85 -2.36 -4.17
N VAL A 33 0.35 -2.82 -4.53
CA VAL A 33 1.54 -1.95 -4.65
C VAL A 33 1.33 -0.83 -5.67
N GLN A 34 0.70 -1.13 -6.82
CA GLN A 34 0.40 -0.12 -7.82
C GLN A 34 -0.61 0.93 -7.31
N SER A 35 -1.63 0.49 -6.57
CA SER A 35 -2.60 1.41 -5.93
C SER A 35 -1.91 2.29 -4.89
N ALA A 36 -1.12 1.69 -4.01
CA ALA A 36 -0.39 2.40 -2.96
C ALA A 36 0.59 3.42 -3.54
N ALA A 37 1.29 3.09 -4.64
CA ALA A 37 2.17 4.04 -5.33
C ALA A 37 1.40 5.25 -5.88
N ARG A 38 0.23 5.02 -6.49
CA ARG A 38 -0.63 6.09 -7.01
C ARG A 38 -1.22 6.95 -5.89
N GLU A 39 -1.67 6.34 -4.80
CA GLU A 39 -2.15 7.06 -3.62
C GLU A 39 -1.05 7.93 -3.01
N ASN A 40 0.20 7.42 -2.98
CA ASN A 40 1.34 8.18 -2.51
C ASN A 40 1.63 9.43 -3.37
N GLU A 41 1.54 9.30 -4.69
CA GLU A 41 1.69 10.44 -5.60
C GLU A 41 0.60 11.50 -5.38
N ILE A 42 -0.67 11.08 -5.30
CA ILE A 42 -1.80 11.98 -5.05
C ILE A 42 -1.62 12.71 -3.72
N LEU A 43 -1.29 11.98 -2.66
CA LEU A 43 -1.10 12.54 -1.32
C LEU A 43 0.07 13.52 -1.28
N SER A 44 1.18 13.20 -1.95
CA SER A 44 2.34 14.08 -2.00
C SER A 44 2.01 15.39 -2.71
N ASN A 45 1.24 15.33 -3.81
CA ASN A 45 0.80 16.52 -4.53
C ASN A 45 -0.20 17.36 -3.71
N GLU A 46 -1.13 16.72 -3.01
CA GLU A 46 -2.09 17.39 -2.12
C GLU A 46 -1.37 18.11 -0.97
N ILE A 47 -0.46 17.41 -0.28
CA ILE A 47 0.34 17.99 0.82
C ILE A 47 1.12 19.20 0.31
N LYS A 48 1.79 19.07 -0.83
CA LYS A 48 2.55 20.17 -1.44
C LYS A 48 1.66 21.38 -1.70
N GLY A 49 0.51 21.17 -2.34
CA GLY A 49 -0.43 22.24 -2.64
C GLY A 49 -1.08 22.88 -1.40
N ILE A 50 -1.21 22.15 -0.29
CA ILE A 50 -1.67 22.72 0.98
C ILE A 50 -0.55 23.53 1.63
N VAL A 51 0.68 23.00 1.70
CA VAL A 51 1.85 23.71 2.24
C VAL A 51 2.10 25.03 1.49
N GLU A 52 1.96 25.04 0.16
CA GLU A 52 2.10 26.25 -0.65
C GLU A 52 1.01 27.31 -0.37
N ARG A 53 -0.15 26.88 0.13
CA ARG A 53 -1.30 27.76 0.44
C ARG A 53 -1.43 28.07 1.93
N PHE A 54 -0.56 27.53 2.78
CA PHE A 54 -0.53 27.91 4.18
C PHE A 54 -0.16 29.40 4.30
N PRO A 55 -0.81 30.15 5.21
CA PRO A 55 -0.43 31.54 5.47
C PRO A 55 1.08 31.61 5.78
N GLN A 56 1.83 32.34 4.96
CA GLN A 56 3.28 32.47 5.12
C GLN A 56 3.66 33.64 6.04
N GLU A 57 2.71 34.51 6.33
CA GLU A 57 2.85 35.66 7.21
C GLU A 57 1.73 35.59 8.26
N ASN A 58 2.05 35.95 9.51
CA ASN A 58 1.07 36.12 10.59
C ASN A 58 0.25 37.38 10.31
N ASP A 59 -0.64 37.32 9.32
CA ASP A 59 -1.56 38.40 9.04
C ASP A 59 -2.65 38.43 10.13
N ASP A 60 -2.94 39.62 10.64
CA ASP A 60 -4.01 39.89 11.62
C ASP A 60 -3.94 39.18 12.99
N GLY A 61 -2.73 38.91 13.51
CA GLY A 61 -2.56 38.40 14.89
C GLY A 61 -3.00 36.94 15.09
N PHE A 62 -3.22 36.21 14.00
CA PHE A 62 -3.42 34.77 14.01
C PHE A 62 -2.07 34.06 13.86
N ASP A 63 -1.63 33.37 14.92
CA ASP A 63 -0.44 32.53 14.87
C ASP A 63 -0.76 31.21 14.14
N ALA A 64 -0.34 31.14 12.88
CA ALA A 64 -0.56 29.96 12.02
C ALA A 64 0.48 28.85 12.23
N GLU A 65 1.58 29.10 12.97
CA GLU A 65 2.67 28.13 13.18
C GLU A 65 2.19 26.81 13.81
N PRO A 66 1.36 26.80 14.87
CA PRO A 66 0.92 25.56 15.50
C PRO A 66 0.09 24.68 14.56
N GLY A 67 -0.77 25.29 13.75
CA GLY A 67 -1.60 24.60 12.76
C GLY A 67 -0.76 24.00 11.63
N TYR A 68 0.21 24.75 11.13
CA TYR A 68 1.17 24.28 10.14
C TYR A 68 2.04 23.13 10.68
N ALA A 69 2.53 23.25 11.90
CA ALA A 69 3.34 22.22 12.55
C ALA A 69 2.55 20.91 12.75
N ALA A 70 1.30 21.00 13.23
CA ALA A 70 0.43 19.84 13.39
C ALA A 70 0.10 19.17 12.06
N PHE A 71 -0.23 19.97 11.03
CA PHE A 71 -0.46 19.50 9.67
C PHE A 71 0.77 18.75 9.14
N LYS A 72 1.95 19.38 9.20
CA LYS A 72 3.20 18.80 8.72
C LYS A 72 3.52 17.48 9.43
N GLN A 73 3.46 17.43 10.76
CA GLN A 73 3.74 16.21 11.53
C GLN A 73 2.79 15.05 11.17
N TYR A 74 1.49 15.33 11.08
CA TYR A 74 0.51 14.31 10.69
C TYR A 74 0.79 13.74 9.29
N HIS A 75 1.08 14.62 8.33
CA HIS A 75 1.32 14.22 6.95
C HIS A 75 2.66 13.49 6.76
N GLU A 76 3.71 13.86 7.50
CA GLU A 76 4.97 13.11 7.55
C GLU A 76 4.78 11.69 8.10
N LEU A 77 3.98 11.52 9.17
CA LEU A 77 3.65 10.20 9.71
C LEU A 77 2.86 9.36 8.70
N ARG A 78 1.90 9.98 8.00
CA ARG A 78 1.12 9.31 6.95
C ARG A 78 2.01 8.83 5.80
N GLN A 79 2.98 9.64 5.36
CA GLN A 79 3.97 9.25 4.36
C GLN A 79 4.85 8.09 4.83
N LYS A 80 5.34 8.14 6.08
CA LYS A 80 6.13 7.05 6.68
C LYS A 80 5.35 5.73 6.71
N ARG A 81 4.08 5.76 7.13
CA ARG A 81 3.21 4.57 7.18
C ARG A 81 3.06 3.94 5.79
N MET A 82 2.75 4.76 4.78
CA MET A 82 2.55 4.28 3.42
C MET A 82 3.84 3.71 2.81
N LYS A 83 5.00 4.30 3.12
CA LYS A 83 6.28 3.74 2.72
C LYS A 83 6.53 2.36 3.32
N LEU A 84 6.26 2.18 4.62
CA LEU A 84 6.37 0.88 5.30
C LEU A 84 5.44 -0.17 4.69
N GLU A 85 4.19 0.19 4.40
CA GLU A 85 3.20 -0.71 3.75
C GLU A 85 3.69 -1.16 2.36
N ILE A 86 4.25 -0.25 1.57
CA ILE A 86 4.83 -0.55 0.25
C ILE A 86 6.05 -1.47 0.38
N GLU A 87 6.97 -1.18 1.31
CA GLU A 87 8.17 -2.00 1.55
C GLU A 87 7.82 -3.43 1.97
N GLN A 88 6.87 -3.59 2.89
CA GLN A 88 6.37 -4.90 3.31
C GLN A 88 5.72 -5.66 2.14
N SER A 89 4.97 -4.96 1.29
CA SER A 89 4.34 -5.55 0.11
C SER A 89 5.37 -6.04 -0.91
N PHE A 90 6.48 -5.30 -1.10
CA PHE A 90 7.60 -5.75 -1.92
C PHE A 90 8.30 -6.97 -1.32
N TYR A 91 8.51 -6.97 0.01
CA TYR A 91 9.10 -8.11 0.70
C TYR A 91 8.27 -9.38 0.51
N PHE A 92 6.95 -9.31 0.72
CA PHE A 92 6.05 -10.44 0.46
C PHE A 92 6.13 -10.92 -1.00
N LEU A 93 6.12 -10.02 -1.98
CA LEU A 93 6.27 -10.38 -3.39
C LEU A 93 7.61 -11.08 -3.69
N SER A 94 8.69 -10.68 -3.01
CA SER A 94 10.00 -11.29 -3.16
C SER A 94 10.04 -12.71 -2.59
N GLU A 95 9.46 -12.94 -1.41
CA GLU A 95 9.35 -14.29 -0.82
C GLU A 95 8.49 -15.23 -1.68
N GLN A 96 7.43 -14.71 -2.30
CA GLN A 96 6.57 -15.50 -3.20
C GLN A 96 7.24 -15.81 -4.55
N ARG A 97 8.34 -15.12 -4.93
CA ARG A 97 9.12 -15.45 -6.15
C ARG A 97 10.09 -16.61 -5.94
N VAL A 98 10.52 -16.85 -4.70
CA VAL A 98 11.23 -18.07 -4.28
C VAL A 98 10.28 -19.27 -4.34
#